data_AF-G3S7F8-F1
#
_entry.id   AF-G3S7F8-F1
#
_cell.length_a   1.000
_cell.length_b   1.000
_cell.length_c   1.000
_cell.angle_alpha   90.00
_cell.angle_beta   90.00
_cell.angle_gamma   90.00
#
_symmetry.space_group_name_H-M   'P 1'
#
loop_
_entity.id
_entity.type
_entity.pdbx_description
1 polymer ?
#
loop_
_entity_poly.entity_id
_entity_poly.type
_entity_poly.pdbx_seq_one_letter_code
_entity_poly.pdbx_strand_id
1 'polypeptide(L)'
;MRGEQGAAGARVLQFTNCRILRGGKLLREDLWVRGGRILDPEKLFFEERRVADERRDCGGRILAPGFIDVQINGGFGVDFSQATEDVGSGVALVARRILSHGVTSFCPTLVTSPPEVYHKVVPQIPVKSGGPHGAGVLGLHLEGPFISREKRGAHPEAHLRSFEADAFQDLLATYGPLDNVRIVTLAPELGRSHEVIRALTARGICVSLGHSVADLRAAEDAVWSGATFITHLFNAMLPFHHRDPGIVGLLTSDRLPAGRCIFYGMIADGTHTNPAALRIAHRAHPQGLVLVTDAIPALGLGNGRHTLGQQEVEVDGLTAYVAGERPDPLGPRSQPACQVAHDPPRACPLCSQGTKTLSGSIAPMDVCVRHFLQATGCSVESALEAASLHPAQLLGLEKSKGTLDFGADADFVVLDDSLHVQATYISGPVLAGCGDPAWCWRAVWEAPVCPAHPISVILPSSVSPWPWHTPMWQTRAVRLPEQLRGGWASGALLALRTATVGSDVRDWCSPTSGVIVLTFSPFEFWGGWLPSPLLTGAVLGTGGTRLALPLFFSLCCKAQLRKCLQVQRDRMVWAPPVGREQPGKNHLPGQGLA
;
A
#
# COMPACT_ATOMS: atom_id res chain seq x y z
N MET A 1 -5.99 -33.53 8.23
CA MET A 1 -4.84 -34.46 8.14
C MET A 1 -4.04 -34.42 6.82
N ARG A 2 -4.56 -33.95 5.66
CA ARG A 2 -3.72 -33.80 4.43
C ARG A 2 -2.79 -32.57 4.41
N GLY A 3 -2.97 -31.60 5.32
CA GLY A 3 -2.15 -30.38 5.38
C GLY A 3 -0.82 -30.52 6.14
N GLU A 4 -0.76 -31.34 7.20
CA GLU A 4 0.42 -31.45 8.07
C GLU A 4 1.57 -32.23 7.41
N GLN A 5 1.26 -33.24 6.58
CA GLN A 5 2.29 -34.02 5.87
C GLN A 5 3.01 -33.20 4.77
N GLY A 6 2.37 -32.17 4.21
CA GLY A 6 3.00 -31.26 3.26
C GLY A 6 3.90 -30.20 3.91
N ALA A 7 3.63 -29.83 5.17
CA ALA A 7 4.37 -28.80 5.89
C ALA A 7 5.74 -29.27 6.37
N ALA A 8 5.89 -30.55 6.76
CA ALA A 8 7.17 -31.11 7.19
C ALA A 8 8.23 -31.12 6.06
N GLY A 9 7.78 -31.31 4.81
CA GLY A 9 8.64 -31.27 3.62
C GLY A 9 8.89 -29.88 3.03
N ALA A 10 8.24 -28.84 3.56
CA ALA A 10 8.42 -27.48 3.05
C ALA A 10 9.83 -26.94 3.37
N ARG A 11 10.30 -26.02 2.51
CA ARG A 11 11.59 -25.35 2.70
C ARG A 11 11.59 -24.53 3.98
N VAL A 12 12.70 -24.60 4.72
CA VAL A 12 13.00 -23.81 5.90
C VAL A 12 13.81 -22.59 5.47
N LEU A 13 13.25 -21.40 5.72
CA LEU A 13 13.91 -20.12 5.52
C LEU A 13 14.39 -19.59 6.87
N GLN A 14 15.62 -19.07 6.91
CA GLN A 14 16.18 -18.38 8.06
C GLN A 14 16.55 -16.95 7.68
N PHE A 15 16.01 -15.98 8.41
CA PHE A 15 16.36 -14.57 8.30
C PHE A 15 17.32 -14.23 9.42
N THR A 16 18.54 -13.84 9.06
CA THR A 16 19.63 -13.57 10.00
C THR A 16 19.93 -12.08 10.09
N ASN A 17 20.59 -11.65 11.17
CA ASN A 17 21.03 -10.25 11.33
C ASN A 17 19.85 -9.26 11.18
N CYS A 18 18.75 -9.54 11.90
CA CYS A 18 17.57 -8.69 11.96
C CYS A 18 17.27 -8.25 13.40
N ARG A 19 16.39 -7.26 13.52
CA ARG A 19 15.72 -6.85 14.75
C ARG A 19 14.24 -7.21 14.64
N ILE A 20 13.79 -8.22 15.38
CA ILE A 20 12.43 -8.76 15.32
C ILE A 20 11.58 -8.04 16.36
N LEU A 21 10.43 -7.51 15.96
CA LEU A 21 9.42 -7.01 16.90
C LEU A 21 8.66 -8.20 17.51
N ARG A 22 8.90 -8.47 18.78
CA ARG A 22 8.21 -9.51 19.56
C ARG A 22 8.07 -9.07 21.03
N GLY A 23 6.89 -9.26 21.61
CA GLY A 23 6.63 -8.91 23.01
C GLY A 23 6.88 -7.44 23.34
N GLY A 24 6.53 -6.52 22.42
CA GLY A 24 6.72 -5.08 22.59
C GLY A 24 8.16 -4.59 22.55
N LYS A 25 9.09 -5.38 22.00
CA LYS A 25 10.51 -5.03 21.92
C LYS A 25 11.12 -5.42 20.57
N LEU A 26 12.09 -4.64 20.10
CA LEU A 26 12.99 -5.05 19.02
C LEU A 26 14.13 -5.91 19.55
N LEU A 27 14.10 -7.21 19.25
CA LEU A 27 15.07 -8.21 19.69
C LEU A 27 16.03 -8.58 18.54
N ARG A 28 17.33 -8.68 18.82
CA ARG A 28 18.31 -9.18 17.85
C ARG A 28 18.32 -10.70 17.85
N GLU A 29 17.48 -11.29 17.01
CA GLU A 29 17.27 -12.72 16.88
C GLU A 29 17.12 -13.09 15.39
N ASP A 30 17.19 -14.38 15.08
CA ASP A 30 16.92 -14.89 13.74
C ASP A 30 15.44 -15.32 13.63
N LEU A 31 14.79 -15.01 12.51
CA LEU A 31 13.43 -15.47 12.23
C LEU A 31 13.47 -16.74 11.38
N TRP A 32 12.75 -17.77 11.81
CA TRP A 32 12.66 -19.05 11.12
C TRP A 32 11.26 -19.26 10.56
N VAL A 33 11.16 -19.64 9.29
CA VAL A 33 9.88 -19.79 8.60
C VAL A 33 9.82 -21.10 7.82
N ARG A 34 8.70 -21.81 7.92
CA ARG A 34 8.41 -23.00 7.08
C ARG A 34 6.93 -23.11 6.82
N GLY A 35 6.56 -23.38 5.57
CA GLY A 35 5.16 -23.63 5.19
C GLY A 35 4.21 -22.49 5.58
N GLY A 36 4.72 -21.25 5.56
CA GLY A 36 3.97 -20.06 5.96
C GLY A 36 3.75 -19.86 7.45
N ARG A 37 4.49 -20.59 8.30
CA ARG A 37 4.46 -20.45 9.75
C ARG A 37 5.81 -20.03 10.31
N ILE A 38 5.77 -19.22 11.35
CA ILE A 38 6.96 -18.89 12.15
C ILE A 38 7.30 -20.10 13.02
N LEU A 39 8.57 -20.52 12.97
CA LEU A 39 9.05 -21.69 13.68
C LEU A 39 9.78 -21.32 14.97
N ASP A 40 9.64 -22.21 15.94
CA ASP A 40 10.51 -22.29 17.10
C ASP A 40 11.85 -22.94 16.68
N PRO A 41 12.98 -22.21 16.75
CA PRO A 41 14.26 -22.78 16.38
C PRO A 41 14.67 -23.94 17.29
N GLU A 42 14.30 -23.94 18.57
CA GLU A 42 14.69 -25.01 19.50
C GLU A 42 14.15 -26.37 19.03
N LYS A 43 12.86 -26.43 18.69
CA LYS A 43 12.24 -27.64 18.15
C LYS A 43 12.86 -28.07 16.83
N LEU A 44 13.11 -27.11 15.94
CA LEU A 44 13.73 -27.39 14.64
C LEU A 44 15.13 -28.01 14.78
N PHE A 45 15.95 -27.49 15.69
CA PHE A 45 17.32 -27.95 15.90
C PHE A 45 17.39 -29.25 16.71
N PHE A 46 16.67 -29.35 17.83
CA PHE A 46 16.82 -30.48 18.75
C PHE A 46 15.96 -31.68 18.39
N GLU A 47 14.73 -31.46 17.91
CA GLU A 47 13.79 -32.55 17.59
C GLU A 47 13.99 -33.00 16.14
N GLU A 48 14.01 -32.05 15.19
CA GLU A 48 14.08 -32.38 13.77
C GLU A 48 15.52 -32.51 13.23
N ARG A 49 16.51 -31.97 13.94
CA ARG A 49 17.92 -31.91 13.52
C ARG A 49 18.11 -31.33 12.13
N ARG A 50 17.30 -30.31 11.80
CA ARG A 50 17.33 -29.63 10.49
C ARG A 50 18.04 -28.30 10.59
N VAL A 51 18.62 -27.90 9.45
CA VAL A 51 19.17 -26.56 9.22
C VAL A 51 18.32 -25.84 8.18
N ALA A 52 18.55 -24.53 8.04
CA ALA A 52 17.89 -23.74 7.00
C ALA A 52 18.26 -24.25 5.60
N ASP A 53 17.25 -24.39 4.74
CA ASP A 53 17.45 -24.66 3.31
C ASP A 53 17.93 -23.39 2.59
N GLU A 54 17.53 -22.22 3.09
CA GLU A 54 17.94 -20.91 2.57
C GLU A 54 18.12 -19.91 3.71
N ARG A 55 19.20 -19.13 3.65
CA ARG A 55 19.51 -18.06 4.61
C ARG A 55 19.46 -16.71 3.94
N ARG A 56 18.91 -15.72 4.63
CA ARG A 56 18.80 -14.34 4.15
C ARG A 56 19.30 -13.38 5.21
N ASP A 57 20.35 -12.63 4.87
CA ASP A 57 20.88 -11.58 5.73
C ASP A 57 20.04 -10.31 5.61
N CYS A 58 19.42 -9.88 6.71
CA CYS A 58 18.60 -8.69 6.79
C CYS A 58 19.40 -7.39 6.91
N GLY A 59 20.72 -7.44 7.10
CA GLY A 59 21.57 -6.25 7.15
C GLY A 59 21.25 -5.32 8.33
N GLY A 60 20.84 -5.88 9.47
CA GLY A 60 20.44 -5.15 10.66
C GLY A 60 19.03 -4.56 10.61
N ARG A 61 18.25 -4.81 9.56
CA ARG A 61 16.89 -4.27 9.35
C ARG A 61 15.88 -4.77 10.40
N ILE A 62 14.77 -4.04 10.51
CA ILE A 62 13.66 -4.38 11.39
C ILE A 62 12.71 -5.35 10.67
N LEU A 63 12.31 -6.42 11.35
CA LEU A 63 11.23 -7.31 10.95
C LEU A 63 10.06 -7.09 11.90
N ALA A 64 8.94 -6.60 11.36
CA ALA A 64 7.71 -6.38 12.10
C ALA A 64 6.57 -7.25 11.54
N PRO A 65 5.56 -7.62 12.33
CA PRO A 65 4.38 -8.28 11.79
C PRO A 65 3.77 -7.44 10.66
N GLY A 66 3.22 -8.11 9.66
CA GLY A 66 2.64 -7.44 8.50
C GLY A 66 1.50 -6.52 8.92
N PHE A 67 1.40 -5.35 8.29
CA PHE A 67 0.39 -4.38 8.68
C PHE A 67 -1.02 -4.88 8.34
N ILE A 68 -1.99 -4.47 9.16
CA ILE A 68 -3.40 -4.81 9.03
C ILE A 68 -4.21 -3.51 8.94
N ASP A 69 -4.86 -3.30 7.80
CA ASP A 69 -5.70 -2.12 7.59
C ASP A 69 -7.19 -2.47 7.72
N VAL A 70 -7.82 -2.06 8.82
CA VAL A 70 -9.21 -2.43 9.14
C VAL A 70 -10.24 -1.45 8.59
N GLN A 71 -9.80 -0.34 7.98
CA GLN A 71 -10.70 0.64 7.35
C GLN A 71 -10.02 1.22 6.10
N ILE A 72 -10.44 0.74 4.94
CA ILE A 72 -9.98 1.16 3.60
C ILE A 72 -11.14 1.01 2.61
N ASN A 73 -11.53 2.11 1.98
CA ASN A 73 -12.73 2.21 1.15
C ASN A 73 -12.40 1.87 -0.32
N GLY A 74 -11.13 2.00 -0.69
CA GLY A 74 -10.65 1.67 -2.01
C GLY A 74 -9.19 2.05 -2.22
N GLY A 75 -8.76 1.99 -3.47
CA GLY A 75 -7.45 2.48 -3.91
C GLY A 75 -7.18 2.14 -5.36
N PHE A 76 -6.21 2.82 -5.95
CA PHE A 76 -5.76 2.62 -7.33
C PHE A 76 -6.89 2.70 -8.36
N GLY A 77 -7.84 3.62 -8.13
CA GLY A 77 -9.04 3.83 -8.96
C GLY A 77 -10.20 2.88 -8.65
N VAL A 78 -10.05 1.95 -7.71
CA VAL A 78 -11.10 1.01 -7.31
C VAL A 78 -11.83 1.53 -6.08
N ASP A 79 -13.16 1.52 -6.14
CA ASP A 79 -14.09 1.79 -5.04
C ASP A 79 -14.84 0.51 -4.69
N PHE A 80 -14.74 0.05 -3.45
CA PHE A 80 -15.40 -1.18 -3.03
C PHE A 80 -16.91 -1.04 -2.94
N SER A 81 -17.43 0.18 -2.80
CA SER A 81 -18.87 0.46 -2.74
C SER A 81 -19.52 0.57 -4.12
N GLN A 82 -18.75 0.39 -5.20
CA GLN A 82 -19.30 0.37 -6.55
C GLN A 82 -19.71 -1.04 -6.98
N ALA A 83 -20.99 -1.17 -7.31
CA ALA A 83 -21.63 -2.39 -7.80
C ALA A 83 -21.24 -2.75 -9.25
N THR A 84 -19.95 -2.94 -9.53
CA THR A 84 -19.45 -3.39 -10.84
C THR A 84 -19.81 -4.86 -11.09
N GLU A 85 -19.64 -5.34 -12.33
CA GLU A 85 -19.85 -6.77 -12.64
C GLU A 85 -18.75 -7.67 -12.06
N ASP A 86 -17.56 -7.13 -11.81
CA ASP A 86 -16.40 -7.85 -11.30
C ASP A 86 -15.76 -7.11 -10.13
N VAL A 87 -16.46 -7.11 -8.99
CA VAL A 87 -15.97 -6.54 -7.72
C VAL A 87 -14.70 -7.27 -7.26
N GLY A 88 -14.64 -8.58 -7.52
CA GLY A 88 -13.54 -9.44 -7.10
C GLY A 88 -12.19 -9.04 -7.68
N SER A 89 -12.12 -8.70 -8.97
CA SER A 89 -10.85 -8.23 -9.57
C SER A 89 -10.42 -6.87 -9.05
N GLY A 90 -11.36 -5.96 -8.76
CA GLY A 90 -11.09 -4.68 -8.12
C GLY A 90 -10.43 -4.87 -6.75
N VAL A 91 -11.03 -5.71 -5.89
CA VAL A 91 -10.46 -6.05 -4.58
C VAL A 91 -9.10 -6.72 -4.72
N ALA A 92 -8.92 -7.62 -5.70
CA ALA A 92 -7.64 -8.28 -5.94
C ALA A 92 -6.55 -7.29 -6.40
N LEU A 93 -6.90 -6.28 -7.21
CA LEU A 93 -5.98 -5.22 -7.61
C LEU A 93 -5.47 -4.45 -6.40
N VAL A 94 -6.39 -4.00 -5.53
CA VAL A 94 -6.02 -3.26 -4.31
C VAL A 94 -5.19 -4.16 -3.38
N ALA A 95 -5.63 -5.39 -3.13
CA ALA A 95 -4.93 -6.37 -2.30
C ALA A 95 -3.48 -6.61 -2.77
N ARG A 96 -3.22 -6.62 -4.08
CA ARG A 96 -1.87 -6.77 -4.63
C ARG A 96 -1.04 -5.49 -4.45
N ARG A 97 -1.64 -4.33 -4.65
CA ARG A 97 -0.92 -3.04 -4.66
C ARG A 97 -0.57 -2.55 -3.26
N ILE A 98 -1.42 -2.78 -2.26
CA ILE A 98 -1.13 -2.35 -0.86
C ILE A 98 0.03 -3.13 -0.22
N LEU A 99 0.48 -4.24 -0.82
CA LEU A 99 1.68 -4.98 -0.38
C LEU A 99 2.95 -4.12 -0.40
N SER A 100 3.08 -3.18 -1.35
CA SER A 100 4.25 -2.27 -1.38
C SER A 100 4.28 -1.30 -0.20
N HIS A 101 3.17 -1.19 0.52
CA HIS A 101 2.99 -0.37 1.71
C HIS A 101 2.97 -1.19 3.00
N GLY A 102 3.42 -2.45 2.93
CA GLY A 102 3.54 -3.34 4.08
C GLY A 102 2.24 -3.95 4.58
N VAL A 103 1.10 -3.66 3.94
CA VAL A 103 -0.20 -4.22 4.32
C VAL A 103 -0.31 -5.66 3.83
N THR A 104 -0.41 -6.59 4.78
CA THR A 104 -0.50 -8.03 4.49
C THR A 104 -1.92 -8.57 4.64
N SER A 105 -2.79 -7.85 5.33
CA SER A 105 -4.20 -8.17 5.52
C SER A 105 -5.02 -6.90 5.65
N PHE A 106 -6.28 -6.92 5.23
CA PHE A 106 -7.14 -5.74 5.30
C PHE A 106 -8.64 -6.09 5.35
N CYS A 107 -9.46 -5.11 5.71
CA CYS A 107 -10.92 -5.17 5.66
C CYS A 107 -11.44 -4.18 4.59
N PRO A 108 -11.86 -4.66 3.40
CA PRO A 108 -12.51 -3.81 2.41
C PRO A 108 -13.75 -3.16 3.04
N THR A 109 -13.82 -1.84 2.97
CA THR A 109 -14.84 -1.05 3.64
C THR A 109 -15.90 -0.59 2.65
N LEU A 110 -17.16 -0.90 2.95
CA LEU A 110 -18.33 -0.45 2.19
C LEU A 110 -19.01 0.68 2.95
N VAL A 111 -19.12 1.85 2.33
CA VAL A 111 -19.81 3.00 2.92
C VAL A 111 -21.31 2.91 2.66
N THR A 112 -22.10 3.77 3.32
CA THR A 112 -23.56 3.90 3.14
C THR A 112 -23.94 3.83 1.67
N SER A 113 -24.63 2.76 1.30
CA SER A 113 -25.07 2.46 -0.06
C SER A 113 -26.51 1.95 -0.06
N PRO A 114 -27.20 1.92 -1.21
CA PRO A 114 -28.48 1.24 -1.35
C PRO A 114 -28.38 -0.27 -1.04
N PRO A 115 -29.46 -0.92 -0.53
CA PRO A 115 -29.47 -2.36 -0.25
C PRO A 115 -29.04 -3.25 -1.43
N GLU A 116 -29.42 -2.87 -2.65
CA GLU A 116 -29.04 -3.59 -3.87
C GLU A 116 -27.53 -3.65 -4.10
N VAL A 117 -26.78 -2.64 -3.64
CA VAL A 117 -25.31 -2.64 -3.72
C VAL A 117 -24.75 -3.64 -2.72
N TYR A 118 -25.20 -3.61 -1.46
CA TYR A 118 -24.74 -4.57 -0.45
C TYR A 118 -25.04 -6.01 -0.86
N HIS A 119 -26.26 -6.28 -1.31
CA HIS A 119 -26.68 -7.61 -1.74
C HIS A 119 -25.85 -8.14 -2.93
N LYS A 120 -25.32 -7.25 -3.77
CA LYS A 120 -24.44 -7.62 -4.88
C LYS A 120 -22.98 -7.78 -4.43
N VAL A 121 -22.47 -6.86 -3.62
CA VAL A 121 -21.03 -6.75 -3.28
C VAL A 121 -20.64 -7.71 -2.16
N VAL A 122 -21.41 -7.78 -1.08
CA VAL A 122 -21.08 -8.55 0.15
C VAL A 122 -20.80 -10.04 -0.14
N PRO A 123 -21.59 -10.74 -0.97
CA PRO A 123 -21.32 -12.15 -1.29
C PRO A 123 -20.10 -12.36 -2.20
N GLN A 124 -19.68 -11.33 -2.96
CA GLN A 124 -18.58 -11.43 -3.93
C GLN A 124 -17.19 -11.20 -3.32
N ILE A 125 -17.12 -10.73 -2.08
CA ILE A 125 -15.87 -10.48 -1.37
C ILE A 125 -15.76 -11.48 -0.21
N PRO A 126 -15.35 -12.73 -0.47
CA PRO A 126 -15.18 -13.71 0.58
C PRO A 126 -13.95 -13.40 1.43
N VAL A 127 -14.00 -13.82 2.70
CA VAL A 127 -12.80 -13.90 3.54
C VAL A 127 -11.78 -14.79 2.85
N LYS A 128 -10.55 -14.30 2.70
CA LYS A 128 -9.50 -14.97 1.93
C LYS A 128 -8.14 -14.76 2.58
N SER A 129 -7.42 -15.84 2.83
CA SER A 129 -6.04 -15.76 3.29
C SER A 129 -5.16 -15.06 2.25
N GLY A 130 -4.20 -14.27 2.73
CA GLY A 130 -3.18 -13.67 1.87
C GLY A 130 -2.31 -14.75 1.22
N GLY A 131 -1.61 -14.37 0.15
CA GLY A 131 -0.67 -15.24 -0.51
C GLY A 131 -0.11 -14.62 -1.79
N PRO A 132 0.36 -15.43 -2.76
CA PRO A 132 1.03 -14.95 -3.98
C PRO A 132 0.26 -13.91 -4.80
N HIS A 133 -1.05 -13.82 -4.59
CA HIS A 133 -1.96 -12.95 -5.35
C HIS A 133 -2.28 -11.62 -4.65
N GLY A 134 -1.89 -11.42 -3.39
CA GLY A 134 -2.19 -10.20 -2.65
C GLY A 134 -2.33 -10.38 -1.13
N ALA A 135 -2.56 -9.26 -0.46
CA ALA A 135 -2.94 -9.20 0.95
C ALA A 135 -4.22 -10.02 1.23
N GLY A 136 -4.34 -10.55 2.44
CA GLY A 136 -5.52 -11.28 2.88
C GLY A 136 -6.71 -10.37 3.12
N VAL A 137 -7.91 -10.84 2.78
CA VAL A 137 -9.18 -10.19 3.12
C VAL A 137 -9.68 -10.82 4.41
N LEU A 138 -9.70 -10.05 5.51
CA LEU A 138 -10.14 -10.52 6.83
C LEU A 138 -11.66 -10.53 7.00
N GLY A 139 -12.36 -9.97 6.03
CA GLY A 139 -13.81 -9.76 6.00
C GLY A 139 -14.12 -8.29 5.77
N LEU A 140 -15.39 -8.00 5.52
CA LEU A 140 -15.88 -6.67 5.18
C LEU A 140 -16.05 -5.80 6.42
N HIS A 141 -15.77 -4.51 6.26
CA HIS A 141 -16.19 -3.48 7.19
C HIS A 141 -17.36 -2.72 6.56
N LEU A 142 -18.54 -2.78 7.18
CA LEU A 142 -19.72 -2.05 6.74
C LEU A 142 -19.82 -0.75 7.52
N GLU A 143 -19.55 0.38 6.87
CA GLU A 143 -19.59 1.71 7.48
C GLU A 143 -20.89 2.44 7.12
N GLY A 144 -21.89 2.34 7.99
CA GLY A 144 -23.27 2.72 7.67
C GLY A 144 -24.01 1.64 6.86
N PRO A 145 -25.33 1.80 6.60
CA PRO A 145 -26.07 3.06 6.59
C PRO A 145 -26.76 3.45 7.90
N PHE A 146 -26.62 2.66 8.96
CA PHE A 146 -27.21 2.92 10.29
C PHE A 146 -26.38 3.92 11.10
N ILE A 147 -26.24 5.13 10.57
CA ILE A 147 -25.44 6.21 11.14
C ILE A 147 -26.25 7.50 11.27
N SER A 148 -25.75 8.45 12.07
CA SER A 148 -26.42 9.72 12.31
C SER A 148 -26.47 10.61 11.07
N ARG A 149 -27.65 11.17 10.79
CA ARG A 149 -27.84 12.15 9.72
C ARG A 149 -26.99 13.41 9.91
N GLU A 150 -26.80 13.84 11.16
CA GLU A 150 -26.04 15.04 11.52
C GLU A 150 -24.53 14.85 11.38
N LYS A 151 -24.07 13.61 11.49
CA LYS A 151 -22.65 13.23 11.42
C LYS A 151 -22.37 12.27 10.26
N ARG A 152 -23.13 12.37 9.18
CA ARG A 152 -22.98 11.52 7.99
C ARG A 152 -21.65 11.70 7.26
N GLY A 153 -20.97 12.85 7.40
CA GLY A 153 -19.77 13.13 6.60
C GLY A 153 -20.04 13.03 5.09
N ALA A 154 -19.22 12.24 4.39
CA ALA A 154 -19.36 11.98 2.95
C ALA A 154 -20.46 10.96 2.58
N HIS A 155 -21.16 10.37 3.56
CA HIS A 155 -22.16 9.33 3.30
C HIS A 155 -23.44 9.93 2.68
N PRO A 156 -24.01 9.29 1.64
CA PRO A 156 -25.20 9.79 0.94
C PRO A 156 -26.44 9.77 1.83
N GLU A 157 -27.01 10.95 2.11
CA GLU A 157 -28.16 11.12 3.01
C GLU A 157 -29.37 10.29 2.60
N ALA A 158 -29.61 10.14 1.29
CA ALA A 158 -30.75 9.38 0.74
C ALA A 158 -30.73 7.87 1.08
N HIS A 159 -29.57 7.34 1.47
CA HIS A 159 -29.38 5.93 1.76
C HIS A 159 -29.24 5.63 3.25
N LEU A 160 -29.25 6.66 4.11
CA LEU A 160 -29.28 6.46 5.55
C LEU A 160 -30.52 5.66 5.97
N ARG A 161 -30.35 4.84 7.00
CA ARG A 161 -31.39 3.98 7.56
C ARG A 161 -31.41 4.12 9.08
N SER A 162 -32.57 3.83 9.67
CA SER A 162 -32.76 3.66 11.11
C SER A 162 -33.23 2.24 11.38
N PHE A 163 -33.28 1.85 12.65
CA PHE A 163 -33.90 0.60 13.07
C PHE A 163 -35.38 0.84 13.38
N GLU A 164 -36.24 -0.07 12.91
CA GLU A 164 -37.69 -0.05 13.06
C GLU A 164 -38.15 -1.12 14.08
N ALA A 165 -39.24 -1.83 13.81
CA ALA A 165 -39.87 -2.79 14.72
C ALA A 165 -39.10 -4.12 14.89
N ASP A 166 -38.17 -4.46 13.99
CA ASP A 166 -37.29 -5.62 14.14
C ASP A 166 -35.87 -5.23 13.69
N ALA A 167 -35.15 -4.58 14.61
CA ALA A 167 -33.90 -3.88 14.32
C ALA A 167 -32.83 -4.77 13.65
N PHE A 168 -32.78 -6.06 14.02
CA PHE A 168 -31.82 -6.97 13.40
C PHE A 168 -32.28 -7.46 12.03
N GLN A 169 -33.59 -7.64 11.81
CA GLN A 169 -34.11 -7.93 10.46
C GLN A 169 -33.94 -6.73 9.52
N ASP A 170 -34.08 -5.50 10.01
CA ASP A 170 -33.81 -4.29 9.21
C ASP A 170 -32.36 -4.26 8.74
N LEU A 171 -31.43 -4.68 9.61
CA LEU A 171 -30.02 -4.83 9.27
C LEU A 171 -29.80 -5.90 8.20
N LEU A 172 -30.40 -7.08 8.36
CA LEU A 172 -30.29 -8.17 7.37
C LEU A 172 -30.95 -7.83 6.04
N ALA A 173 -32.08 -7.12 6.05
CA ALA A 173 -32.76 -6.65 4.85
C ALA A 173 -31.95 -5.59 4.09
N THR A 174 -31.06 -4.89 4.79
CA THR A 174 -30.18 -3.86 4.21
C THR A 174 -28.89 -4.46 3.66
N TYR A 175 -28.19 -5.28 4.44
CA TYR A 175 -26.87 -5.80 4.05
C TYR A 175 -26.91 -7.16 3.36
N GLY A 176 -27.96 -7.94 3.58
CA GLY A 176 -28.02 -9.34 3.19
C GLY A 176 -27.23 -10.25 4.15
N PRO A 177 -26.69 -11.37 3.64
CA PRO A 177 -25.91 -12.32 4.45
C PRO A 177 -24.67 -11.68 5.04
N LEU A 178 -24.38 -11.98 6.31
CA LEU A 178 -23.26 -11.39 7.06
C LEU A 178 -22.04 -12.31 7.17
N ASP A 179 -22.02 -13.44 6.47
CA ASP A 179 -20.98 -14.47 6.61
C ASP A 179 -19.55 -13.95 6.32
N ASN A 180 -19.44 -12.95 5.45
CA ASN A 180 -18.17 -12.31 5.08
C ASN A 180 -17.90 -11.00 5.84
N VAL A 181 -18.76 -10.61 6.79
CA VAL A 181 -18.66 -9.32 7.49
C VAL A 181 -17.87 -9.48 8.79
N ARG A 182 -16.89 -8.60 8.99
CA ARG A 182 -16.03 -8.60 10.17
C ARG A 182 -16.29 -7.43 11.11
N ILE A 183 -16.61 -6.25 10.56
CA ILE A 183 -16.84 -5.01 11.31
C ILE A 183 -18.11 -4.34 10.79
N VAL A 184 -18.93 -3.78 11.70
CA VAL A 184 -20.05 -2.90 11.36
C VAL A 184 -19.92 -1.61 12.17
N THR A 185 -19.85 -0.47 11.50
CA THR A 185 -19.93 0.86 12.12
C THR A 185 -21.38 1.33 12.14
N LEU A 186 -21.86 1.71 13.32
CA LEU A 186 -23.19 2.27 13.52
C LEU A 186 -23.18 3.41 14.55
N ALA A 187 -24.23 4.22 14.52
CA ALA A 187 -24.47 5.27 15.50
C ALA A 187 -25.28 4.72 16.69
N PRO A 188 -24.72 4.68 17.92
CA PRO A 188 -25.37 4.04 19.07
C PRO A 188 -26.62 4.77 19.58
N GLU A 189 -26.79 6.06 19.27
CA GLU A 189 -27.99 6.83 19.63
C GLU A 189 -29.24 6.45 18.83
N LEU A 190 -29.09 5.70 17.73
CA LEU A 190 -30.24 5.21 16.98
C LEU A 190 -31.09 4.27 17.84
N GLY A 191 -32.41 4.42 17.77
CA GLY A 191 -33.33 3.60 18.55
C GLY A 191 -33.06 2.12 18.37
N ARG A 192 -33.02 1.35 19.46
CA ARG A 192 -32.82 -0.12 19.43
C ARG A 192 -31.45 -0.60 18.92
N SER A 193 -30.48 0.30 18.73
CA SER A 193 -29.10 -0.05 18.41
C SER A 193 -28.55 -1.17 19.29
N HIS A 194 -28.78 -1.12 20.61
CA HIS A 194 -28.33 -2.12 21.58
C HIS A 194 -28.74 -3.57 21.25
N GLU A 195 -29.92 -3.81 20.65
CA GLU A 195 -30.36 -5.14 20.21
C GLU A 195 -29.47 -5.65 19.07
N VAL A 196 -29.17 -4.76 18.13
CA VAL A 196 -28.32 -5.02 16.97
C VAL A 196 -26.88 -5.23 17.39
N ILE A 197 -26.35 -4.40 18.28
CA ILE A 197 -24.98 -4.54 18.82
C ILE A 197 -24.82 -5.93 19.43
N ARG A 198 -25.73 -6.35 20.32
CA ARG A 198 -25.69 -7.69 20.95
C ARG A 198 -25.77 -8.81 19.91
N ALA A 199 -26.65 -8.67 18.92
CA ALA A 199 -26.84 -9.68 17.88
C ALA A 199 -25.60 -9.83 16.97
N LEU A 200 -24.94 -8.72 16.62
CA LEU A 200 -23.69 -8.72 15.84
C LEU A 200 -22.53 -9.30 16.66
N THR A 201 -22.35 -8.86 17.91
CA THR A 201 -21.29 -9.36 18.79
C THR A 201 -21.45 -10.86 19.06
N ALA A 202 -22.68 -11.36 19.24
CA ALA A 202 -22.94 -12.80 19.40
C ALA A 202 -22.52 -13.64 18.17
N ARG A 203 -22.41 -13.01 17.00
CA ARG A 203 -21.90 -13.62 15.76
C ARG A 203 -20.40 -13.44 15.57
N GLY A 204 -19.71 -12.85 16.54
CA GLY A 204 -18.29 -12.53 16.46
C GLY A 204 -17.97 -11.33 15.56
N ILE A 205 -18.97 -10.57 15.11
CA ILE A 205 -18.79 -9.35 14.32
C ILE A 205 -18.41 -8.22 15.27
N CYS A 206 -17.33 -7.51 14.96
CA CYS A 206 -16.90 -6.34 15.70
C CYS A 206 -17.88 -5.19 15.44
N VAL A 207 -18.37 -4.56 16.50
CA VAL A 207 -19.21 -3.37 16.38
C VAL A 207 -18.40 -2.14 16.72
N SER A 208 -18.41 -1.19 15.79
CA SER A 208 -17.73 0.08 15.89
C SER A 208 -18.71 1.23 16.05
N LEU A 209 -18.36 2.21 16.88
CA LEU A 209 -19.13 3.43 17.08
C LEU A 209 -18.54 4.53 16.20
N GLY A 210 -19.36 5.12 15.34
CA GLY A 210 -18.91 6.17 14.42
C GLY A 210 -20.07 6.89 13.77
N HIS A 211 -19.79 8.03 13.13
CA HIS A 211 -20.81 8.85 12.46
C HIS A 211 -22.00 9.14 13.37
N SER A 212 -21.73 9.64 14.57
CA SER A 212 -22.67 9.62 15.69
C SER A 212 -22.67 10.93 16.46
N VAL A 213 -23.87 11.30 16.95
CA VAL A 213 -24.08 12.40 17.90
C VAL A 213 -24.23 11.91 19.35
N ALA A 214 -23.79 10.69 19.66
CA ALA A 214 -23.95 10.12 20.99
C ALA A 214 -23.15 10.85 22.07
N ASP A 215 -23.81 11.06 23.21
CA ASP A 215 -23.17 11.43 24.47
C ASP A 215 -22.33 10.26 25.03
N LEU A 216 -21.54 10.53 26.06
CA LEU A 216 -20.73 9.50 26.72
C LEU A 216 -21.58 8.34 27.23
N ARG A 217 -22.78 8.61 27.76
CA ARG A 217 -23.62 7.59 28.39
C ARG A 217 -24.13 6.58 27.36
N ALA A 218 -24.65 7.05 26.22
CA ALA A 218 -25.09 6.20 25.13
C ALA A 218 -23.91 5.40 24.55
N ALA A 219 -22.71 6.00 24.48
CA ALA A 219 -21.50 5.31 24.06
C ALA A 219 -21.10 4.19 25.05
N GLU A 220 -21.17 4.44 26.36
CA GLU A 220 -20.93 3.44 27.41
C GLU A 220 -21.96 2.30 27.35
N ASP A 221 -23.25 2.62 27.19
CA ASP A 221 -24.33 1.63 27.06
C ASP A 221 -24.14 0.74 25.81
N ALA A 222 -23.59 1.30 24.73
CA ALA A 222 -23.22 0.57 23.52
C ALA A 222 -22.06 -0.40 23.78
N VAL A 223 -21.04 0.01 24.56
CA VAL A 223 -19.95 -0.88 25.00
C VAL A 223 -20.48 -2.01 25.88
N TRP A 224 -21.39 -1.70 26.82
CA TRP A 224 -22.09 -2.72 27.63
C TRP A 224 -22.90 -3.71 26.77
N SER A 225 -23.38 -3.25 25.61
CA SER A 225 -24.09 -4.08 24.65
C SER A 225 -23.16 -4.91 23.75
N GLY A 226 -21.86 -4.63 23.73
CA GLY A 226 -20.84 -5.43 23.05
C GLY A 226 -19.91 -4.68 22.11
N ALA A 227 -20.10 -3.36 21.90
CA ALA A 227 -19.23 -2.57 21.03
C ALA A 227 -17.79 -2.50 21.58
N THR A 228 -16.81 -2.58 20.67
CA THR A 228 -15.38 -2.67 21.04
C THR A 228 -14.47 -1.76 20.21
N PHE A 229 -15.03 -1.01 19.26
CA PHE A 229 -14.27 -0.15 18.36
C PHE A 229 -14.89 1.23 18.22
N ILE A 230 -14.06 2.22 17.90
CA ILE A 230 -14.46 3.57 17.51
C ILE A 230 -13.88 3.83 16.12
N THR A 231 -14.73 4.19 15.17
CA THR A 231 -14.33 4.47 13.79
C THR A 231 -13.69 5.86 13.73
N HIS A 232 -12.51 5.95 13.09
CA HIS A 232 -11.73 7.17 12.82
C HIS A 232 -11.91 8.31 13.85
N LEU A 233 -11.52 8.05 15.11
CA LEU A 233 -11.70 8.94 16.26
C LEU A 233 -11.47 10.43 15.92
N PHE A 234 -12.35 11.29 16.45
CA PHE A 234 -12.54 12.72 16.18
C PHE A 234 -13.31 13.05 14.90
N ASN A 235 -13.28 12.21 13.87
CA ASN A 235 -13.97 12.45 12.61
C ASN A 235 -15.43 12.03 12.72
N ALA A 236 -16.34 12.81 12.11
CA ALA A 236 -17.77 12.50 12.08
C ALA A 236 -18.38 12.12 13.46
N MET A 237 -17.98 12.80 14.53
CA MET A 237 -18.55 12.62 15.87
C MET A 237 -18.71 13.96 16.58
N LEU A 238 -19.35 13.98 17.76
CA LEU A 238 -19.37 15.20 18.59
C LEU A 238 -17.94 15.61 18.97
N PRO A 239 -17.62 16.92 18.94
CA PRO A 239 -16.37 17.42 19.51
C PRO A 239 -16.32 17.12 21.01
N PHE A 240 -15.11 16.92 21.53
CA PHE A 240 -14.90 16.77 22.96
C PHE A 240 -15.38 18.02 23.72
N HIS A 241 -16.21 17.81 24.74
CA HIS A 241 -16.64 18.86 25.67
C HIS A 241 -16.45 18.39 27.12
N HIS A 242 -16.00 19.28 28.01
CA HIS A 242 -15.61 18.92 29.38
C HIS A 242 -16.75 18.38 30.25
N ARG A 243 -18.02 18.75 29.99
CA ARG A 243 -19.19 18.23 30.74
C ARG A 243 -19.70 16.90 30.21
N ASP A 244 -19.47 16.67 28.92
CA ASP A 244 -19.87 15.47 28.22
C ASP A 244 -18.88 15.27 27.07
N PRO A 245 -17.92 14.36 27.25
CA PRO A 245 -16.87 14.13 26.27
C PRO A 245 -17.35 13.32 25.06
N GLY A 246 -18.63 12.91 25.02
CA GLY A 246 -19.17 12.07 23.95
C GLY A 246 -18.43 10.75 23.81
N ILE A 247 -18.41 10.20 22.59
CA ILE A 247 -17.67 8.98 22.23
C ILE A 247 -16.17 9.08 22.57
N VAL A 248 -15.56 10.26 22.45
CA VAL A 248 -14.13 10.46 22.78
C VAL A 248 -13.85 10.14 24.25
N GLY A 249 -14.82 10.33 25.14
CA GLY A 249 -14.70 10.00 26.55
C GLY A 249 -14.51 8.52 26.85
N LEU A 250 -14.85 7.61 25.92
CA LEU A 250 -14.64 6.18 26.08
C LEU A 250 -13.16 5.82 26.28
N LEU A 251 -12.23 6.64 25.78
CA LEU A 251 -10.80 6.39 25.94
C LEU A 251 -10.35 6.34 27.42
N THR A 252 -11.09 7.01 28.31
CA THR A 252 -10.75 7.12 29.73
C THR A 252 -11.95 6.87 30.65
N SER A 253 -13.02 6.24 30.14
CA SER A 253 -14.20 5.94 30.95
C SER A 253 -13.89 4.84 31.98
N ASP A 254 -14.33 5.05 33.22
CA ASP A 254 -14.25 4.11 34.34
C ASP A 254 -15.50 3.22 34.45
N ARG A 255 -16.47 3.38 33.55
CA ARG A 255 -17.75 2.66 33.55
C ARG A 255 -17.80 1.50 32.58
N LEU A 256 -16.70 1.22 31.90
CA LEU A 256 -16.61 0.14 30.92
C LEU A 256 -16.56 -1.23 31.63
N PRO A 257 -17.06 -2.31 30.99
CA PRO A 257 -16.97 -3.66 31.53
C PRO A 257 -15.51 -4.05 31.83
N ALA A 258 -15.26 -4.68 32.99
CA ALA A 258 -13.92 -5.08 33.38
C ALA A 258 -13.26 -6.00 32.32
N GLY A 259 -11.99 -5.72 32.00
CA GLY A 259 -11.23 -6.47 31.00
C GLY A 259 -11.61 -6.18 29.54
N ARG A 260 -12.52 -5.23 29.29
CA ARG A 260 -12.86 -4.79 27.93
C ARG A 260 -11.91 -3.67 27.49
N CYS A 261 -11.05 -3.96 26.52
CA CYS A 261 -10.29 -2.93 25.80
C CYS A 261 -11.19 -2.29 24.73
N ILE A 262 -11.18 -0.95 24.64
CA ILE A 262 -11.83 -0.22 23.55
C ILE A 262 -10.76 0.22 22.57
N PHE A 263 -10.81 -0.34 21.37
CA PHE A 263 -9.92 0.08 20.31
C PHE A 263 -10.51 1.29 19.58
N TYR A 264 -9.67 2.06 18.90
CA TYR A 264 -10.11 3.21 18.13
C TYR A 264 -9.22 3.43 16.91
N GLY A 265 -9.85 3.65 15.75
CA GLY A 265 -9.17 3.96 14.50
C GLY A 265 -8.61 5.37 14.52
N MET A 266 -7.35 5.54 14.12
CA MET A 266 -6.71 6.84 13.93
C MET A 266 -6.17 6.96 12.50
N ILE A 267 -6.62 7.99 11.79
CA ILE A 267 -6.06 8.39 10.49
C ILE A 267 -4.88 9.33 10.75
N ALA A 268 -3.66 8.81 10.54
CA ALA A 268 -2.41 9.51 10.80
C ALA A 268 -1.72 9.99 9.51
N ASP A 269 -2.46 10.63 8.61
CA ASP A 269 -1.93 11.08 7.32
C ASP A 269 -1.29 12.49 7.33
N GLY A 270 -1.40 13.19 8.47
CA GLY A 270 -0.90 14.56 8.64
C GLY A 270 -1.92 15.65 8.26
N THR A 271 -3.09 15.27 7.75
CA THR A 271 -4.14 16.19 7.30
C THR A 271 -5.44 15.99 8.09
N HIS A 272 -5.96 14.77 8.18
CA HIS A 272 -7.25 14.47 8.82
C HIS A 272 -7.21 14.72 10.33
N THR A 273 -6.12 14.32 10.97
CA THR A 273 -5.96 14.49 12.42
C THR A 273 -4.80 15.42 12.72
N ASN A 274 -5.07 16.50 13.43
CA ASN A 274 -4.02 17.37 13.94
C ASN A 274 -3.04 16.55 14.83
N PRO A 275 -1.71 16.72 14.68
CA PRO A 275 -0.71 16.02 15.51
C PRO A 275 -0.94 16.12 17.03
N ALA A 276 -1.50 17.25 17.51
CA ALA A 276 -1.85 17.40 18.92
C ALA A 276 -3.01 16.48 19.34
N ALA A 277 -4.02 16.30 18.49
CA ALA A 277 -5.12 15.38 18.75
C ALA A 277 -4.64 13.91 18.72
N LEU A 278 -3.75 13.54 17.79
CA LEU A 278 -3.08 12.23 17.79
C LEU A 278 -2.36 11.96 19.11
N ARG A 279 -1.61 12.94 19.62
CA ARG A 279 -0.92 12.85 20.92
C ARG A 279 -1.88 12.72 22.10
N ILE A 280 -2.98 13.46 22.10
CA ILE A 280 -3.99 13.39 23.17
C ILE A 280 -4.58 11.98 23.22
N ALA A 281 -5.05 11.46 22.08
CA ALA A 281 -5.63 10.12 22.01
C ALA A 281 -4.63 9.04 22.43
N HIS A 282 -3.42 9.05 21.83
CA HIS A 282 -2.38 8.06 22.17
C HIS A 282 -1.99 8.08 23.65
N ARG A 283 -1.86 9.26 24.27
CA ARG A 283 -1.53 9.35 25.70
C ARG A 283 -2.67 8.93 26.61
N ALA A 284 -3.91 9.13 26.18
CA ALA A 284 -5.09 8.71 26.93
C ALA A 284 -5.22 7.18 26.94
N HIS A 285 -5.07 6.53 25.78
CA HIS A 285 -5.25 5.09 25.67
C HIS A 285 -4.33 4.42 24.63
N PRO A 286 -3.02 4.25 24.92
CA PRO A 286 -2.05 3.79 23.92
C PRO A 286 -2.31 2.38 23.39
N GLN A 287 -2.87 1.49 24.21
CA GLN A 287 -3.15 0.09 23.87
C GLN A 287 -4.38 -0.08 22.95
N GLY A 288 -5.28 0.90 22.91
CA GLY A 288 -6.47 0.86 22.05
C GLY A 288 -6.23 1.44 20.66
N LEU A 289 -5.09 2.09 20.41
CA LEU A 289 -4.87 2.81 19.17
C LEU A 289 -4.65 1.87 17.99
N VAL A 290 -5.54 1.92 17.01
CA VAL A 290 -5.42 1.20 15.73
C VAL A 290 -5.18 2.22 14.62
N LEU A 291 -4.05 2.11 13.92
CA LEU A 291 -3.84 2.90 12.71
C LEU A 291 -4.73 2.37 11.59
N VAL A 292 -5.46 3.27 10.95
CA VAL A 292 -6.26 3.00 9.76
C VAL A 292 -5.90 4.00 8.69
N THR A 293 -6.03 3.62 7.41
CA THR A 293 -5.84 4.59 6.33
C THR A 293 -7.10 5.39 6.10
N ASP A 294 -8.28 4.77 6.16
CA ASP A 294 -9.52 5.31 5.57
C ASP A 294 -9.27 5.78 4.13
N ALA A 295 -8.46 5.00 3.41
CA ALA A 295 -8.02 5.36 2.08
C ALA A 295 -9.16 5.24 1.07
N ILE A 296 -9.30 6.26 0.24
CA ILE A 296 -10.30 6.32 -0.83
C ILE A 296 -9.73 5.81 -2.16
N PRO A 297 -10.56 5.66 -3.22
CA PRO A 297 -10.11 5.16 -4.52
C PRO A 297 -8.95 5.96 -5.14
N ALA A 298 -8.73 7.21 -4.72
CA ALA A 298 -7.59 8.03 -5.12
C ALA A 298 -6.22 7.57 -4.58
N LEU A 299 -6.16 6.68 -3.58
CA LEU A 299 -4.89 6.14 -3.08
C LEU A 299 -4.06 5.59 -4.24
N GLY A 300 -2.81 6.05 -4.37
CA GLY A 300 -1.90 5.59 -5.42
C GLY A 300 -2.20 6.13 -6.83
N LEU A 301 -3.18 7.03 -6.98
CA LEU A 301 -3.30 7.87 -8.17
C LEU A 301 -2.27 9.02 -8.08
N GLY A 302 -1.66 9.38 -9.22
CA GLY A 302 -0.74 10.51 -9.27
C GLY A 302 -1.44 11.86 -9.10
N ASN A 303 -0.69 12.95 -8.93
CA ASN A 303 -1.27 14.28 -8.86
C ASN A 303 -2.12 14.60 -10.10
N GLY A 304 -3.24 15.30 -9.90
CA GLY A 304 -4.14 15.71 -10.98
C GLY A 304 -5.62 15.50 -10.65
N ARG A 305 -6.48 15.81 -11.61
CA ARG A 305 -7.92 15.54 -11.51
C ARG A 305 -8.24 14.13 -11.97
N HIS A 306 -8.97 13.41 -11.13
CA HIS A 306 -9.41 12.03 -11.36
C HIS A 306 -10.92 11.96 -11.18
N THR A 307 -11.56 11.10 -11.97
CA THR A 307 -12.99 10.81 -11.83
C THR A 307 -13.14 9.54 -11.01
N LEU A 308 -13.74 9.66 -9.82
CA LEU A 308 -14.04 8.55 -8.92
C LEU A 308 -15.55 8.36 -8.82
N GLY A 309 -16.08 7.37 -9.53
CA GLY A 309 -17.53 7.18 -9.64
C GLY A 309 -18.20 8.40 -10.28
N GLN A 310 -19.11 9.05 -9.55
CA GLN A 310 -19.81 10.27 -10.00
C GLN A 310 -19.12 11.56 -9.56
N GLN A 311 -18.04 11.49 -8.77
CA GLN A 311 -17.36 12.64 -8.21
C GLN A 311 -16.03 12.89 -8.93
N GLU A 312 -15.69 14.14 -9.16
CA GLU A 312 -14.34 14.53 -9.55
C GLU A 312 -13.53 14.87 -8.30
N VAL A 313 -12.31 14.34 -8.23
CA VAL A 313 -11.38 14.52 -7.12
C VAL A 313 -10.05 15.06 -7.65
N GLU A 314 -9.53 16.10 -7.03
CA GLU A 314 -8.19 16.62 -7.31
C GLU A 314 -7.20 16.09 -6.26
N VAL A 315 -6.18 15.40 -6.73
CA VAL A 315 -5.10 14.81 -5.93
C VAL A 315 -3.88 15.73 -5.97
N ASP A 316 -3.42 16.14 -4.79
CA ASP A 316 -2.20 16.94 -4.60
C ASP A 316 -1.37 16.36 -3.45
N GLY A 317 -0.32 15.60 -3.80
CA GLY A 317 0.54 14.93 -2.84
C GLY A 317 -0.21 13.81 -2.10
N LEU A 318 -0.37 13.98 -0.79
CA LEU A 318 -1.10 13.05 0.10
C LEU A 318 -2.49 13.54 0.48
N THR A 319 -3.00 14.58 -0.20
CA THR A 319 -4.36 15.08 0.03
C THR A 319 -5.22 14.95 -1.22
N ALA A 320 -6.49 14.60 -1.02
CA ALA A 320 -7.51 14.55 -2.06
C ALA A 320 -8.67 15.49 -1.70
N TYR A 321 -9.12 16.28 -2.67
CA TYR A 321 -10.22 17.24 -2.52
C TYR A 321 -11.31 16.96 -3.54
N VAL A 322 -12.58 17.17 -3.18
CA VAL A 322 -13.65 17.23 -4.18
C VAL A 322 -13.37 18.41 -5.12
N ALA A 323 -13.40 18.18 -6.43
CA ALA A 323 -13.02 19.18 -7.41
C ALA A 323 -13.87 20.46 -7.27
N GLY A 324 -13.19 21.61 -7.17
CA GLY A 324 -13.83 22.91 -6.90
C GLY A 324 -13.83 23.33 -5.43
N GLU A 325 -13.43 22.46 -4.49
CA GLU A 325 -13.29 22.77 -3.07
C GLU A 325 -11.83 22.96 -2.62
N ARG A 326 -10.87 23.07 -3.56
CA ARG A 326 -9.46 23.31 -3.20
C ARG A 326 -9.34 24.67 -2.50
N PRO A 327 -8.66 24.76 -1.33
CA PRO A 327 -8.34 26.05 -0.73
C PRO A 327 -7.55 26.89 -1.72
N ASP A 328 -7.95 28.15 -1.94
CA ASP A 328 -7.14 29.08 -2.73
C ASP A 328 -5.78 29.24 -2.02
N PRO A 329 -4.65 28.88 -2.65
CA PRO A 329 -3.33 29.08 -2.05
C PRO A 329 -3.03 30.57 -1.78
N LEU A 330 -3.82 31.48 -2.36
CA LEU A 330 -3.80 32.91 -2.11
C LEU A 330 -5.16 33.27 -1.48
N GLY A 331 -5.26 33.31 -0.16
CA GLY A 331 -6.52 33.60 0.56
C GLY A 331 -7.30 34.84 0.05
N PRO A 332 -8.54 35.06 0.51
CA PRO A 332 -9.44 36.06 -0.07
C PRO A 332 -8.78 37.45 -0.15
N ARG A 333 -8.68 37.98 -1.38
CA ARG A 333 -8.24 39.37 -1.63
C ARG A 333 -9.31 40.35 -1.17
N SER A 334 -9.47 40.53 0.13
CA SER A 334 -10.03 41.73 0.78
C SER A 334 -10.41 41.45 2.23
N GLN A 335 -9.58 41.88 3.17
CA GLN A 335 -10.02 42.44 4.47
C GLN A 335 -8.83 43.13 5.15
N PRO A 336 -9.08 44.20 5.94
CA PRO A 336 -8.05 45.15 6.34
C PRO A 336 -7.12 44.56 7.42
N ALA A 337 -5.83 44.86 7.26
CA ALA A 337 -4.76 44.37 8.11
C ALA A 337 -4.96 44.68 9.60
N CYS A 338 -4.97 43.64 10.45
CA CYS A 338 -4.70 43.80 11.86
C CYS A 338 -3.21 44.15 12.03
N GLN A 339 -2.94 45.41 12.38
CA GLN A 339 -1.62 45.88 12.79
C GLN A 339 -1.34 45.42 14.23
N VAL A 340 -0.53 44.37 14.40
CA VAL A 340 0.31 44.22 15.58
C VAL A 340 1.68 43.72 15.11
N ALA A 341 2.68 44.57 15.32
CA ALA A 341 4.07 44.34 14.96
C ALA A 341 4.80 43.48 16.00
N HIS A 342 5.94 42.90 15.57
CA HIS A 342 6.96 42.15 16.33
C HIS A 342 6.88 40.61 16.27
N ASP A 343 6.94 40.04 15.06
CA ASP A 343 7.85 38.94 14.66
C ASP A 343 7.44 38.44 13.25
N PRO A 344 8.37 38.01 12.38
CA PRO A 344 7.99 37.41 11.11
C PRO A 344 7.30 36.06 11.36
N PRO A 345 6.05 35.84 10.89
CA PRO A 345 5.40 34.56 11.06
C PRO A 345 6.12 33.51 10.21
N ARG A 346 6.73 32.52 10.86
CA ARG A 346 6.98 31.23 10.21
C ARG A 346 5.60 30.66 9.88
N ALA A 347 5.23 30.69 8.60
CA ALA A 347 4.00 30.08 8.12
C ALA A 347 3.97 28.60 8.54
N CYS A 348 3.03 28.25 9.42
CA CYS A 348 2.68 26.87 9.68
C CYS A 348 1.95 26.34 8.44
N PRO A 349 2.47 25.33 7.71
CA PRO A 349 1.83 24.84 6.48
C PRO A 349 0.50 24.10 6.72
N LEU A 350 0.09 23.93 7.98
CA LEU A 350 -1.01 23.05 8.41
C LEU A 350 -2.33 23.78 8.71
N CYS A 351 -2.38 25.11 8.60
CA CYS A 351 -3.64 25.84 8.67
C CYS A 351 -4.16 26.10 7.26
N SER A 352 -4.58 25.04 6.57
CA SER A 352 -5.41 25.18 5.36
C SER A 352 -6.76 25.75 5.79
N GLN A 353 -6.95 27.04 5.50
CA GLN A 353 -8.25 27.69 5.60
C GLN A 353 -9.18 27.09 4.54
N GLY A 354 -10.26 26.46 5.00
CA GLY A 354 -11.50 26.28 4.24
C GLY A 354 -11.49 25.25 3.12
N THR A 355 -11.72 23.98 3.46
CA THR A 355 -12.58 23.10 2.64
C THR A 355 -13.84 22.76 3.45
N LYS A 356 -14.96 22.45 2.78
CA LYS A 356 -16.22 22.15 3.47
C LYS A 356 -16.40 20.66 3.78
N THR A 357 -15.69 19.75 3.11
CA THR A 357 -15.67 18.32 3.49
C THR A 357 -14.37 17.63 3.02
N LEU A 358 -13.64 16.95 3.92
CA LEU A 358 -12.60 16.00 3.52
C LEU A 358 -13.27 14.68 3.11
N SER A 359 -12.89 14.13 1.95
CA SER A 359 -13.45 12.87 1.44
C SER A 359 -12.48 11.71 1.65
N GLY A 360 -12.11 11.43 2.90
CA GLY A 360 -11.18 10.35 3.29
C GLY A 360 -9.71 10.58 2.91
N SER A 361 -8.83 9.64 3.27
CA SER A 361 -7.38 9.78 3.08
C SER A 361 -6.89 9.21 1.75
N ILE A 362 -5.68 9.60 1.35
CA ILE A 362 -4.91 8.90 0.30
C ILE A 362 -3.52 8.48 0.79
N ALA A 363 -3.28 8.53 2.10
CA ALA A 363 -2.03 8.06 2.68
C ALA A 363 -2.03 6.52 2.83
N PRO A 364 -0.99 5.84 2.36
CA PRO A 364 -0.81 4.42 2.62
C PRO A 364 -0.38 4.14 4.06
N MET A 365 -0.56 2.90 4.52
CA MET A 365 -0.31 2.51 5.91
C MET A 365 1.13 2.79 6.39
N ASP A 366 2.14 2.56 5.55
CA ASP A 366 3.54 2.83 5.91
C ASP A 366 3.80 4.33 6.15
N VAL A 367 3.10 5.20 5.42
CA VAL A 367 3.12 6.66 5.69
C VAL A 367 2.41 6.97 7.00
N CYS A 368 1.24 6.37 7.26
CA CYS A 368 0.52 6.55 8.53
C CYS A 368 1.38 6.15 9.74
N VAL A 369 2.13 5.05 9.67
CA VAL A 369 3.07 4.62 10.72
C VAL A 369 4.14 5.68 10.97
N ARG A 370 4.80 6.18 9.91
CA ARG A 370 5.87 7.19 10.03
C ARG A 370 5.35 8.52 10.57
N HIS A 371 4.20 9.00 10.07
CA HIS A 371 3.57 10.21 10.55
C HIS A 371 3.08 10.09 12.00
N PHE A 372 2.52 8.94 12.39
CA PHE A 372 2.14 8.67 13.76
C PHE A 372 3.36 8.73 14.70
N LEU A 373 4.45 8.05 14.34
CA LEU A 373 5.72 8.10 15.07
C LEU A 373 6.22 9.55 15.22
N GLN A 374 6.27 10.30 14.12
CA GLN A 374 6.74 11.69 14.11
C GLN A 374 5.84 12.61 14.95
N ALA A 375 4.52 12.47 14.84
CA ALA A 375 3.55 13.31 15.53
C ALA A 375 3.53 13.07 17.04
N THR A 376 3.71 11.81 17.46
CA THR A 376 3.58 11.41 18.87
C THR A 376 4.90 11.34 19.63
N GLY A 377 6.00 11.05 18.93
CA GLY A 377 7.28 10.73 19.57
C GLY A 377 7.24 9.43 20.37
N CYS A 378 6.31 8.51 20.04
CA CYS A 378 6.26 7.20 20.68
C CYS A 378 7.45 6.32 20.26
N SER A 379 7.53 5.11 20.82
CA SER A 379 8.55 4.14 20.40
C SER A 379 8.25 3.59 19.00
N VAL A 380 9.27 3.09 18.31
CA VAL A 380 9.11 2.41 17.01
C VAL A 380 8.21 1.19 17.18
N GLU A 381 8.38 0.44 18.27
CA GLU A 381 7.58 -0.71 18.63
C GLU A 381 6.09 -0.35 18.72
N SER A 382 5.74 0.69 19.47
CA SER A 382 4.36 1.14 19.63
C SER A 382 3.72 1.59 18.31
N ALA A 383 4.48 2.27 17.44
CA ALA A 383 3.99 2.69 16.12
C ALA A 383 3.70 1.48 15.21
N LEU A 384 4.55 0.45 15.26
CA LEU A 384 4.38 -0.78 14.49
C LEU A 384 3.25 -1.66 15.05
N GLU A 385 3.12 -1.77 16.38
CA GLU A 385 2.03 -2.49 17.04
C GLU A 385 0.66 -1.87 16.72
N ALA A 386 0.57 -0.54 16.66
CA ALA A 386 -0.64 0.16 16.28
C ALA A 386 -1.14 -0.16 14.86
N ALA A 387 -0.25 -0.54 13.94
CA ALA A 387 -0.59 -0.97 12.58
C ALA A 387 -0.64 -2.49 12.40
N SER A 388 -0.39 -3.30 13.45
CA SER A 388 -0.30 -4.75 13.34
C SER A 388 -0.95 -5.50 14.50
N LEU A 389 -0.36 -5.44 15.70
CA LEU A 389 -0.84 -6.13 16.88
C LEU A 389 -2.23 -5.65 17.33
N HIS A 390 -2.44 -4.34 17.45
CA HIS A 390 -3.70 -3.78 17.92
C HIS A 390 -4.88 -4.11 17.00
N PRO A 391 -4.80 -3.93 15.65
CA PRO A 391 -5.87 -4.39 14.77
C PRO A 391 -6.06 -5.92 14.79
N ALA A 392 -5.01 -6.72 15.04
CA ALA A 392 -5.16 -8.15 15.24
C ALA A 392 -5.94 -8.47 16.53
N GLN A 393 -5.63 -7.81 17.64
CA GLN A 393 -6.33 -7.97 18.92
C GLN A 393 -7.79 -7.53 18.83
N LEU A 394 -8.06 -6.40 18.17
CA LEU A 394 -9.41 -5.93 17.85
C LEU A 394 -10.24 -7.03 17.17
N LEU A 395 -9.63 -7.76 16.25
CA LEU A 395 -10.29 -8.82 15.49
C LEU A 395 -10.12 -10.21 16.10
N GLY A 396 -9.52 -10.36 17.29
CA GLY A 396 -9.28 -11.66 17.91
C GLY A 396 -8.36 -12.59 17.10
N LEU A 397 -7.41 -12.02 16.36
CA LEU A 397 -6.47 -12.70 15.47
C LEU A 397 -5.04 -12.72 16.00
N GLU A 398 -4.79 -12.20 17.20
CA GLU A 398 -3.44 -11.97 17.76
C GLU A 398 -2.60 -13.24 17.93
N LYS A 399 -3.23 -14.42 17.95
CA LYS A 399 -2.52 -15.71 17.98
C LYS A 399 -1.90 -16.11 16.64
N SER A 400 -2.42 -15.59 15.53
CA SER A 400 -2.00 -15.95 14.17
C SER A 400 -1.48 -14.79 13.36
N LYS A 401 -1.95 -13.56 13.60
CA LYS A 401 -1.58 -12.33 12.89
C LYS A 401 -1.22 -11.23 13.88
N GLY A 402 -0.51 -10.20 13.40
CA GLY A 402 -0.10 -9.05 14.22
C GLY A 402 1.00 -9.38 15.24
N THR A 403 1.60 -10.58 15.18
CA THR A 403 2.73 -11.00 16.02
C THR A 403 3.73 -11.80 15.18
N LEU A 404 4.99 -11.85 15.66
CA LEU A 404 6.03 -12.74 15.15
C LEU A 404 6.34 -13.90 16.12
N ASP A 405 5.34 -14.32 16.90
CA ASP A 405 5.43 -15.46 17.82
C ASP A 405 5.43 -16.80 17.08
N PHE A 406 5.96 -17.83 17.74
CA PHE A 406 6.01 -19.18 17.17
C PHE A 406 4.62 -19.73 16.89
N GLY A 407 4.44 -20.31 15.70
CA GLY A 407 3.16 -20.82 15.21
C GLY A 407 2.27 -19.79 14.51
N ALA A 408 2.57 -18.49 14.63
CA ALA A 408 1.87 -17.45 13.89
C ALA A 408 2.11 -17.54 12.37
N ASP A 409 1.26 -16.89 11.58
CA ASP A 409 1.47 -16.75 10.14
C ASP A 409 2.76 -15.98 9.87
N ALA A 410 3.54 -16.44 8.89
CA ALA A 410 4.75 -15.77 8.46
C ALA A 410 4.43 -14.57 7.53
N ASP A 411 3.62 -13.65 8.06
CA ASP A 411 3.21 -12.40 7.42
C ASP A 411 3.97 -11.26 8.10
N PHE A 412 4.97 -10.70 7.42
CA PHE A 412 5.87 -9.71 8.02
C PHE A 412 6.42 -8.72 6.99
N VAL A 413 6.86 -7.58 7.50
CA VAL A 413 7.49 -6.51 6.72
C VAL A 413 8.94 -6.34 7.16
N VAL A 414 9.80 -6.06 6.18
CA VAL A 414 11.20 -5.69 6.39
C VAL A 414 11.32 -4.19 6.21
N LEU A 415 11.82 -3.50 7.23
CA LEU A 415 11.90 -2.05 7.30
C LEU A 415 13.35 -1.58 7.51
N ASP A 416 13.69 -0.43 6.95
CA ASP A 416 14.89 0.29 7.33
C ASP A 416 14.70 1.06 8.67
N ASP A 417 15.74 1.72 9.15
CA ASP A 417 15.69 2.52 10.39
C ASP A 417 14.77 3.74 10.31
N SER A 418 14.39 4.16 9.10
CA SER A 418 13.43 5.23 8.86
C SER A 418 12.00 4.70 8.65
N LEU A 419 11.78 3.40 8.88
CA LEU A 419 10.52 2.69 8.67
C LEU A 419 9.98 2.74 7.23
N HIS A 420 10.87 2.77 6.24
CA HIS A 420 10.48 2.53 4.85
C HIS A 420 10.46 1.03 4.54
N VAL A 421 9.39 0.60 3.88
CA VAL A 421 9.20 -0.80 3.47
C VAL A 421 10.21 -1.20 2.42
N GLN A 422 11.05 -2.17 2.77
CA GLN A 422 12.05 -2.78 1.89
C GLN A 422 11.50 -4.03 1.22
N ALA A 423 10.74 -4.84 1.97
CA ALA A 423 10.07 -6.04 1.48
C ALA A 423 8.86 -6.42 2.32
N THR A 424 7.90 -7.10 1.70
CA THR A 424 6.69 -7.63 2.35
C THR A 424 6.58 -9.12 2.06
N TYR A 425 6.34 -9.89 3.12
CA TYR A 425 6.23 -11.34 3.12
C TYR A 425 4.82 -11.75 3.53
N ILE A 426 4.26 -12.74 2.84
CA ILE A 426 3.01 -13.40 3.25
C ILE A 426 3.21 -14.89 3.12
N SER A 427 2.94 -15.63 4.20
CA SER A 427 3.14 -17.08 4.26
C SER A 427 4.56 -17.53 3.84
N GLY A 428 5.58 -16.68 4.03
CA GLY A 428 7.01 -17.02 3.85
C GLY A 428 7.70 -16.54 2.55
N PRO A 429 7.07 -16.52 1.36
CA PRO A 429 7.65 -15.88 0.18
C PRO A 429 7.64 -14.33 0.23
N VAL A 430 8.61 -13.69 -0.43
CA VAL A 430 8.55 -12.25 -0.76
C VAL A 430 7.50 -12.05 -1.83
N LEU A 431 6.64 -11.05 -1.65
CA LEU A 431 5.65 -10.67 -2.65
C LEU A 431 5.85 -9.25 -3.20
N ALA A 432 6.42 -8.36 -2.40
CA ALA A 432 6.75 -6.99 -2.82
C ALA A 432 8.10 -6.57 -2.20
N GLY A 433 8.86 -5.74 -2.91
CA GLY A 433 10.09 -5.14 -2.39
C GLY A 433 10.57 -3.96 -3.22
N CYS A 434 11.35 -3.06 -2.60
CA CYS A 434 12.03 -1.99 -3.33
C CYS A 434 13.15 -2.59 -4.19
N GLY A 435 13.40 -2.04 -5.38
CA GLY A 435 14.26 -2.60 -6.44
C GLY A 435 15.76 -2.81 -6.14
N ASP A 436 16.15 -3.02 -4.89
CA ASP A 436 17.43 -3.60 -4.53
C ASP A 436 17.50 -5.07 -5.02
N PRO A 437 18.44 -5.43 -5.91
CA PRO A 437 18.60 -6.79 -6.41
C PRO A 437 18.81 -7.84 -5.32
N ALA A 438 19.29 -7.46 -4.12
CA ALA A 438 19.45 -8.37 -2.99
C ALA A 438 18.12 -8.83 -2.37
N TRP A 439 17.06 -8.02 -2.52
CA TRP A 439 15.73 -8.25 -1.94
C TRP A 439 14.67 -8.56 -3.01
N CYS A 440 14.95 -8.23 -4.26
CA CYS A 440 14.09 -8.44 -5.40
C CYS A 440 14.31 -9.84 -6.02
N TRP A 441 13.85 -10.89 -5.34
CA TRP A 441 13.78 -12.24 -5.92
C TRP A 441 12.32 -12.56 -6.27
N ARG A 442 12.01 -12.60 -7.58
CA ARG A 442 10.70 -12.96 -8.18
C ARG A 442 9.48 -12.35 -7.46
N ALA A 443 9.39 -11.03 -7.38
CA ALA A 443 8.07 -10.42 -7.35
C ALA A 443 7.35 -10.84 -8.66
N VAL A 444 6.20 -11.51 -8.54
CA VAL A 444 5.38 -11.88 -9.71
C VAL A 444 4.84 -10.59 -10.33
N TRP A 445 5.63 -10.03 -11.24
CA TRP A 445 5.25 -9.01 -12.20
C TRP A 445 4.95 -9.67 -13.53
N GLU A 446 4.10 -10.70 -13.54
CA GLU A 446 3.40 -11.07 -14.75
C GLU A 446 2.12 -10.24 -14.78
N ALA A 447 2.16 -9.13 -15.53
CA ALA A 447 0.92 -8.53 -16.00
C ALA A 447 0.17 -9.60 -16.82
N PRO A 448 -1.15 -9.78 -16.67
CA PRO A 448 -1.89 -10.64 -17.57
C PRO A 448 -1.74 -10.08 -18.98
N VAL A 449 -1.08 -10.83 -19.85
CA VAL A 449 -1.16 -10.61 -21.29
C VAL A 449 -2.63 -10.89 -21.64
N CYS A 450 -3.37 -9.86 -22.04
CA CYS A 450 -4.71 -10.04 -22.59
C CYS A 450 -4.66 -11.12 -23.68
N PRO A 451 -5.51 -12.17 -23.62
CA PRO A 451 -5.60 -13.09 -24.73
C PRO A 451 -6.07 -12.31 -25.96
N ALA A 452 -5.26 -12.32 -27.01
CA ALA A 452 -5.64 -11.77 -28.30
C ALA A 452 -6.84 -12.58 -28.81
N HIS A 453 -8.03 -12.00 -28.72
CA HIS A 453 -9.19 -12.53 -29.42
C HIS A 453 -8.93 -12.43 -30.93
N PRO A 454 -9.13 -13.50 -31.71
CA PRO A 454 -9.06 -13.42 -33.15
C PRO A 454 -10.23 -12.57 -33.65
N ILE A 455 -9.93 -11.38 -34.17
CA ILE A 455 -10.88 -10.56 -34.90
C ILE A 455 -11.29 -11.35 -36.15
N SER A 456 -12.49 -11.89 -36.12
CA SER A 456 -13.14 -12.49 -37.29
C SER A 456 -13.75 -11.36 -38.10
N VAL A 457 -13.06 -10.94 -39.17
CA VAL A 457 -13.61 -9.97 -40.12
C VAL A 457 -14.66 -10.68 -40.98
N ILE A 458 -15.93 -10.45 -40.68
CA ILE A 458 -17.06 -10.83 -41.54
C ILE A 458 -17.14 -9.79 -42.66
N LEU A 459 -16.76 -10.18 -43.88
CA LEU A 459 -16.95 -9.36 -45.08
C LEU A 459 -18.40 -9.52 -45.59
N PRO A 460 -19.16 -8.43 -45.80
CA PRO A 460 -20.48 -8.53 -46.43
C PRO A 460 -20.33 -8.83 -47.93
N SER A 461 -21.10 -9.82 -48.37
CA SER A 461 -21.27 -10.24 -49.75
C SER A 461 -22.13 -9.27 -50.57
N SER A 462 -21.86 -9.25 -51.88
CA SER A 462 -22.65 -8.72 -53.02
C SER A 462 -22.61 -7.22 -53.31
N VAL A 463 -21.77 -6.83 -54.29
CA VAL A 463 -22.15 -6.03 -55.47
C VAL A 463 -21.25 -6.44 -56.66
N SER A 464 -21.84 -6.58 -57.85
CA SER A 464 -21.28 -7.09 -59.11
C SER A 464 -21.22 -5.96 -60.20
N PRO A 465 -20.78 -6.15 -61.47
CA PRO A 465 -19.39 -6.05 -61.98
C PRO A 465 -19.15 -5.16 -63.25
N TRP A 466 -17.89 -5.11 -63.74
CA TRP A 466 -17.35 -4.79 -65.12
C TRP A 466 -16.85 -3.34 -65.44
N PRO A 467 -15.92 -3.07 -66.41
CA PRO A 467 -14.76 -3.86 -66.90
C PRO A 467 -13.49 -3.15 -67.51
N TRP A 468 -12.43 -3.96 -67.78
CA TRP A 468 -11.22 -3.85 -68.66
C TRP A 468 -10.02 -2.95 -68.20
N HIS A 469 -8.72 -3.21 -68.41
CA HIS A 469 -7.89 -4.10 -69.27
C HIS A 469 -6.54 -4.49 -68.60
N THR A 470 -6.03 -5.69 -68.88
CA THR A 470 -4.67 -6.26 -68.65
C THR A 470 -3.66 -5.84 -69.77
N PRO A 471 -2.29 -5.99 -69.66
CA PRO A 471 -1.61 -7.30 -69.47
C PRO A 471 -0.20 -7.39 -68.79
N MET A 472 0.04 -8.60 -68.22
CA MET A 472 1.28 -9.42 -68.12
C MET A 472 2.56 -8.84 -67.44
N TRP A 473 3.44 -9.56 -66.72
CA TRP A 473 3.91 -10.96 -66.73
C TRP A 473 4.49 -11.40 -65.34
N GLN A 474 4.32 -12.70 -65.05
CA GLN A 474 5.21 -13.66 -64.37
C GLN A 474 5.61 -13.61 -62.88
N THR A 475 5.15 -14.67 -62.21
CA THR A 475 5.67 -15.32 -60.99
C THR A 475 7.07 -15.94 -61.14
N ARG A 476 7.86 -15.90 -60.07
CA ARG A 476 8.82 -16.97 -59.72
C ARG A 476 8.84 -17.22 -58.21
N ALA A 477 8.40 -18.42 -57.83
CA ALA A 477 8.69 -19.03 -56.54
C ALA A 477 10.02 -19.79 -56.63
N VAL A 478 10.85 -19.69 -55.60
CA VAL A 478 11.99 -20.60 -55.37
C VAL A 478 11.90 -21.09 -53.92
N ARG A 479 11.74 -22.41 -53.76
CA ARG A 479 11.96 -23.16 -52.52
C ARG A 479 13.39 -23.67 -52.47
N LEU A 480 13.88 -23.98 -51.27
CA LEU A 480 14.67 -25.15 -50.83
C LEU A 480 15.43 -24.81 -49.51
N PRO A 481 15.94 -25.77 -48.71
CA PRO A 481 15.33 -26.99 -48.16
C PRO A 481 15.63 -27.24 -46.65
N GLU A 482 14.98 -28.26 -46.08
CA GLU A 482 15.20 -28.82 -44.73
C GLU A 482 16.38 -29.83 -44.66
N GLN A 483 16.92 -29.96 -43.43
CA GLN A 483 17.71 -31.03 -42.80
C GLN A 483 19.21 -30.77 -42.57
N LEU A 484 19.59 -30.72 -41.28
CA LEU A 484 20.62 -31.57 -40.65
C LEU A 484 20.46 -31.54 -39.12
N ARG A 485 20.57 -32.72 -38.49
CA ARG A 485 20.46 -32.97 -37.04
C ARG A 485 21.79 -32.71 -36.32
N GLY A 486 21.72 -32.28 -35.06
CA GLY A 486 22.59 -32.78 -33.98
C GLY A 486 23.55 -31.78 -33.30
N GLY A 487 23.32 -31.53 -32.01
CA GLY A 487 24.37 -31.49 -30.98
C GLY A 487 24.99 -30.14 -30.58
N TRP A 488 25.04 -29.95 -29.24
CA TRP A 488 25.91 -29.05 -28.43
C TRP A 488 25.44 -27.61 -28.13
N ALA A 489 25.03 -27.45 -26.85
CA ALA A 489 25.47 -26.46 -25.87
C ALA A 489 25.41 -24.94 -26.17
N SER A 490 24.61 -24.25 -25.33
CA SER A 490 24.91 -22.99 -24.62
C SER A 490 25.41 -21.77 -25.39
N GLY A 491 24.61 -20.69 -25.43
CA GLY A 491 25.16 -19.34 -25.59
C GLY A 491 24.24 -18.32 -26.28
N ALA A 492 23.78 -17.35 -25.49
CA ALA A 492 23.50 -15.95 -25.86
C ALA A 492 22.68 -15.64 -27.13
N LEU A 493 21.44 -15.18 -26.95
CA LEU A 493 20.82 -14.19 -27.83
C LEU A 493 19.82 -13.33 -27.04
N LEU A 494 20.34 -12.22 -26.52
CA LEU A 494 19.58 -11.09 -25.97
C LEU A 494 19.86 -9.89 -26.87
N ALA A 495 18.92 -9.51 -27.73
CA ALA A 495 18.88 -8.18 -28.33
C ALA A 495 17.49 -7.89 -28.94
N LEU A 496 16.96 -6.73 -28.54
CA LEU A 496 15.90 -5.94 -29.21
C LEU A 496 14.45 -6.42 -29.10
N ARG A 497 13.73 -5.86 -28.10
CA ARG A 497 12.45 -5.16 -28.30
C ARG A 497 12.11 -4.32 -27.06
N THR A 498 12.48 -3.05 -27.09
CA THR A 498 11.90 -1.99 -26.27
C THR A 498 11.50 -0.85 -27.21
N ALA A 499 10.21 -0.75 -27.51
CA ALA A 499 9.61 0.46 -28.05
C ALA A 499 8.54 0.89 -27.03
N THR A 500 8.88 1.91 -26.26
CA THR A 500 7.99 2.67 -25.39
C THR A 500 7.07 3.52 -26.25
N VAL A 501 5.76 3.34 -26.12
CA VAL A 501 4.75 4.29 -26.58
C VAL A 501 4.27 5.05 -25.34
N GLY A 502 4.62 6.34 -25.29
CA GLY A 502 4.04 7.31 -24.36
C GLY A 502 2.69 7.82 -24.88
N SER A 503 1.92 8.37 -23.95
CA SER A 503 0.48 8.62 -23.97
C SER A 503 0.02 9.85 -24.76
N ASP A 504 -1.31 9.88 -24.96
CA ASP A 504 -2.21 11.03 -25.13
C ASP A 504 -2.53 11.54 -26.55
N VAL A 505 -3.66 11.08 -27.10
CA VAL A 505 -4.74 11.93 -27.69
C VAL A 505 -6.08 11.17 -27.58
N ARG A 506 -7.11 11.79 -26.99
CA ARG A 506 -8.52 11.34 -27.02
C ARG A 506 -9.27 11.93 -28.22
N ASP A 507 -10.04 11.06 -28.88
CA ASP A 507 -11.32 11.22 -29.58
C ASP A 507 -11.76 12.58 -30.15
N TRP A 508 -11.78 12.70 -31.49
CA TRP A 508 -12.81 13.45 -32.25
C TRP A 508 -13.07 12.72 -33.59
N CYS A 509 -14.21 12.03 -33.70
CA CYS A 509 -14.75 11.54 -34.97
C CYS A 509 -16.10 12.21 -35.26
N SER A 510 -16.11 13.15 -36.20
CA SER A 510 -17.29 13.40 -37.05
C SER A 510 -16.82 13.50 -38.51
N PRO A 511 -17.61 13.04 -39.50
CA PRO A 511 -17.07 12.69 -40.81
C PRO A 511 -17.32 13.80 -41.83
N THR A 512 -16.30 14.60 -42.13
CA THR A 512 -16.24 15.34 -43.42
C THR A 512 -14.84 15.84 -43.70
N SER A 513 -14.27 15.37 -44.81
CA SER A 513 -13.35 16.11 -45.69
C SER A 513 -11.98 16.57 -45.15
N GLY A 514 -10.95 15.77 -45.47
CA GLY A 514 -9.76 16.20 -46.24
C GLY A 514 -8.83 17.32 -45.73
N VAL A 515 -7.54 16.96 -45.63
CA VAL A 515 -6.31 17.79 -45.64
C VAL A 515 -5.77 18.24 -44.27
N ILE A 516 -4.58 17.73 -43.90
CA ILE A 516 -3.71 18.30 -42.85
C ILE A 516 -2.41 18.78 -43.51
N VAL A 517 -2.14 20.07 -43.37
CA VAL A 517 -0.89 20.77 -43.72
C VAL A 517 -0.05 20.85 -42.44
N LEU A 518 1.21 20.39 -42.48
CA LEU A 518 2.15 20.53 -41.37
C LEU A 518 2.99 21.80 -41.57
N THR A 519 2.78 22.81 -40.72
CA THR A 519 3.64 23.98 -40.58
C THR A 519 4.50 23.84 -39.33
N PHE A 520 5.81 24.02 -39.48
CA PHE A 520 6.76 24.13 -38.37
C PHE A 520 6.98 25.62 -38.05
N SER A 521 7.08 25.97 -36.77
CA SER A 521 7.58 27.28 -36.33
C SER A 521 8.62 27.14 -35.21
N PRO A 522 9.58 28.07 -35.11
CA PRO A 522 10.90 27.83 -34.51
C PRO A 522 10.98 28.19 -33.03
N PHE A 523 11.87 27.49 -32.32
CA PHE A 523 12.25 27.74 -30.92
C PHE A 523 13.12 29.01 -30.81
N GLU A 524 12.72 29.94 -29.94
CA GLU A 524 13.54 31.06 -29.48
C GLU A 524 14.37 30.69 -28.24
N PHE A 525 15.64 31.07 -28.28
CA PHE A 525 16.61 31.00 -27.17
C PHE A 525 16.75 32.40 -26.54
N TRP A 526 16.64 32.48 -25.21
CA TRP A 526 17.20 33.54 -24.36
C TRP A 526 18.03 32.80 -23.30
N GLY A 527 19.24 33.14 -22.90
CA GLY A 527 20.18 34.22 -23.18
C GLY A 527 21.22 34.10 -22.06
N GLY A 528 22.50 33.88 -22.39
CA GLY A 528 23.57 33.71 -21.40
C GLY A 528 24.89 34.21 -21.96
N TRP A 529 25.32 35.38 -21.47
CA TRP A 529 26.61 35.99 -21.76
C TRP A 529 27.72 35.36 -20.93
N LEU A 530 28.80 34.91 -21.57
CA LEU A 530 30.21 35.31 -21.34
C LEU A 530 31.16 34.37 -22.15
N PRO A 531 32.34 34.85 -22.57
CA PRO A 531 32.99 34.42 -23.81
C PRO A 531 34.17 33.45 -23.62
N SER A 532 34.33 32.57 -24.61
CA SER A 532 35.56 32.22 -25.38
C SER A 532 36.94 32.52 -24.77
N PRO A 533 38.01 31.71 -25.03
CA PRO A 533 38.34 31.38 -26.42
C PRO A 533 39.16 30.10 -26.76
N LEU A 534 39.17 29.82 -28.08
CA LEU A 534 40.31 29.37 -28.92
C LEU A 534 40.86 27.94 -28.74
N LEU A 535 40.68 27.08 -29.77
CA LEU A 535 41.63 26.94 -30.88
C LEU A 535 41.22 25.86 -31.91
N THR A 536 41.50 26.22 -33.15
CA THR A 536 41.28 25.63 -34.47
C THR A 536 42.01 24.31 -34.76
N GLY A 537 41.45 23.47 -35.64
CA GLY A 537 42.16 22.36 -36.31
C GLY A 537 41.40 21.83 -37.53
N ALA A 538 42.07 21.83 -38.68
CA ALA A 538 41.54 21.81 -40.04
C ALA A 538 40.93 20.49 -40.57
N VAL A 539 40.08 20.66 -41.58
CA VAL A 539 39.52 19.66 -42.50
C VAL A 539 40.52 19.34 -43.61
N LEU A 540 40.72 18.05 -43.92
CA LEU A 540 41.18 17.56 -45.21
C LEU A 540 40.40 16.28 -45.54
N GLY A 541 39.65 16.32 -46.63
CA GLY A 541 38.81 15.21 -47.10
C GLY A 541 39.56 14.22 -47.99
N THR A 542 39.01 13.02 -48.13
CA THR A 542 38.84 12.29 -49.39
C THR A 542 37.96 11.06 -49.16
N GLY A 543 36.99 10.88 -50.06
CA GLY A 543 36.47 9.61 -50.58
C GLY A 543 36.00 8.52 -49.61
N GLY A 544 34.70 8.20 -49.67
CA GLY A 544 34.23 6.88 -49.27
C GLY A 544 32.82 6.87 -48.69
N THR A 545 31.86 6.57 -49.55
CA THR A 545 30.49 6.14 -49.22
C THR A 545 30.48 5.16 -48.05
N ARG A 546 29.93 5.58 -46.91
CA ARG A 546 29.48 4.69 -45.83
C ARG A 546 28.15 5.19 -45.29
N LEU A 547 27.17 4.28 -45.28
CA LEU A 547 25.95 4.40 -44.51
C LEU A 547 26.32 4.74 -43.05
N ALA A 548 25.91 5.91 -42.58
CA ALA A 548 25.99 6.30 -41.19
C ALA A 548 24.66 5.93 -40.50
N LEU A 549 24.68 4.86 -39.71
CA LEU A 549 23.75 4.72 -38.59
C LEU A 549 24.11 5.77 -37.53
N PRO A 550 23.16 6.55 -36.98
CA PRO A 550 23.45 7.39 -35.83
C PRO A 550 23.60 6.51 -34.57
N LEU A 551 24.83 6.50 -34.05
CA LEU A 551 25.18 6.17 -32.67
C LEU A 551 24.51 7.16 -31.72
N PHE A 552 23.56 6.70 -30.91
CA PHE A 552 23.27 7.31 -29.60
C PHE A 552 23.87 6.40 -28.53
N PHE A 553 25.09 6.72 -28.10
CA PHE A 553 25.70 6.14 -26.90
C PHE A 553 25.39 7.03 -25.70
N SER A 554 24.83 6.40 -24.68
CA SER A 554 24.50 6.94 -23.38
C SER A 554 25.74 7.45 -22.62
N LEU A 555 25.65 8.68 -22.14
CA LEU A 555 26.49 9.26 -21.09
C LEU A 555 26.17 8.58 -19.74
N CYS A 556 26.60 7.33 -19.58
CA CYS A 556 26.70 6.67 -18.26
C CYS A 556 27.89 5.70 -18.13
N CYS A 557 28.63 5.41 -19.22
CA CYS A 557 29.77 4.49 -19.18
C CYS A 557 31.16 5.15 -19.18
N LYS A 558 31.33 6.32 -18.54
CA LYS A 558 32.66 6.93 -18.29
C LYS A 558 33.12 6.95 -16.83
N ALA A 559 32.31 6.47 -15.88
CA ALA A 559 32.72 6.37 -14.47
C ALA A 559 33.20 4.97 -14.04
N GLN A 560 32.91 3.91 -14.80
CA GLN A 560 33.25 2.52 -14.40
C GLN A 560 34.42 1.89 -15.16
N LEU A 561 34.97 2.56 -16.19
CA LEU A 561 36.16 2.09 -16.92
C LEU A 561 37.48 2.73 -16.45
N ARG A 562 37.46 3.54 -15.39
CA ARG A 562 38.67 4.06 -14.70
C ARG A 562 39.02 3.34 -13.39
N LYS A 563 38.23 2.36 -12.93
CA LYS A 563 38.55 1.55 -11.73
C LYS A 563 39.02 0.11 -12.03
N CYS A 564 38.93 -0.37 -13.26
CA CYS A 564 39.43 -1.70 -13.64
C CYS A 564 40.82 -1.71 -14.31
N LEU A 565 41.47 -0.55 -14.49
CA LEU A 565 42.83 -0.45 -15.06
C LEU A 565 43.91 -0.03 -14.04
N GLN A 566 43.59 -0.08 -12.74
CA GLN A 566 44.55 0.22 -11.67
C GLN A 566 44.81 -0.95 -10.69
N VAL A 567 44.33 -2.16 -11.01
CA VAL A 567 44.50 -3.37 -10.16
C VAL A 567 45.31 -4.48 -10.85
N GLN A 568 45.85 -4.23 -12.05
CA GLN A 568 46.77 -5.15 -12.73
C GLN A 568 48.15 -4.53 -13.02
N ARG A 569 48.76 -3.89 -12.01
CA ARG A 569 50.20 -3.56 -12.11
C ARG A 569 51.07 -3.82 -10.87
N ASP A 570 50.52 -4.35 -9.78
CA ASP A 570 51.31 -4.65 -8.58
C ASP A 570 51.17 -6.12 -8.15
N ARG A 571 51.61 -7.06 -8.99
CA ARG A 571 52.02 -8.42 -8.54
C ARG A 571 53.03 -9.04 -9.52
N MET A 572 54.33 -8.82 -9.27
CA MET A 572 55.38 -9.80 -9.60
C MET A 572 56.55 -9.71 -8.59
N VAL A 573 56.59 -10.70 -7.70
CA VAL A 573 57.74 -11.49 -7.19
C VAL A 573 58.93 -10.78 -6.52
N TRP A 574 59.15 -11.05 -5.22
CA TRP A 574 60.33 -11.80 -4.70
C TRP A 574 60.14 -12.22 -3.23
N ALA A 575 60.61 -13.42 -2.90
CA ALA A 575 60.61 -14.02 -1.55
C ALA A 575 62.08 -14.10 -1.01
N PRO A 576 62.36 -14.72 0.17
CA PRO A 576 62.86 -14.12 1.41
C PRO A 576 64.38 -14.37 1.67
N PRO A 577 64.98 -14.03 2.85
CA PRO A 577 65.08 -15.04 3.93
C PRO A 577 65.21 -14.56 5.42
N VAL A 578 64.69 -15.41 6.34
CA VAL A 578 65.28 -15.99 7.59
C VAL A 578 65.73 -15.14 8.81
N GLY A 579 65.20 -15.54 9.99
CA GLY A 579 65.86 -15.60 11.33
C GLY A 579 65.60 -14.41 12.28
N ARG A 580 65.42 -14.50 13.61
CA ARG A 580 65.49 -15.56 14.64
C ARG A 580 64.80 -15.04 15.95
N GLU A 581 64.27 -15.99 16.72
CA GLU A 581 64.25 -16.10 18.21
C GLU A 581 63.47 -15.13 19.15
N GLN A 582 62.76 -15.78 20.09
CA GLN A 582 62.03 -15.29 21.29
C GLN A 582 63.02 -14.91 22.45
N PRO A 583 62.65 -14.79 23.77
CA PRO A 583 61.36 -14.83 24.50
C PRO A 583 61.18 -13.86 25.70
N GLY A 584 59.95 -13.79 26.25
CA GLY A 584 59.75 -14.01 27.70
C GLY A 584 59.00 -12.97 28.57
N LYS A 585 58.25 -13.54 29.54
CA LYS A 585 57.82 -13.06 30.89
C LYS A 585 56.50 -12.27 30.98
N ASN A 586 55.42 -12.85 31.55
CA ASN A 586 55.09 -13.12 32.97
C ASN A 586 54.35 -11.95 33.67
N HIS A 587 53.06 -12.12 33.97
CA HIS A 587 52.45 -12.14 35.34
C HIS A 587 50.96 -11.72 35.36
N LEU A 588 50.14 -12.61 35.94
CA LEU A 588 48.83 -12.39 36.60
C LEU A 588 49.02 -11.69 37.98
N PRO A 589 47.99 -11.50 38.85
CA PRO A 589 46.68 -10.84 38.71
C PRO A 589 46.37 -9.88 39.91
N GLY A 590 45.23 -9.19 39.93
CA GLY A 590 44.68 -8.52 41.13
C GLY A 590 43.33 -7.86 40.83
N GLN A 591 42.20 -8.44 41.26
CA GLN A 591 41.42 -8.06 42.45
C GLN A 591 40.84 -6.63 42.44
N GLY A 592 39.52 -6.53 42.63
CA GLY A 592 38.88 -5.27 43.05
C GLY A 592 37.38 -5.22 42.75
N LEU A 593 36.57 -5.55 43.77
CA LEU A 593 35.14 -5.27 43.87
C LEU A 593 34.82 -3.78 43.68
N ALA A 594 33.74 -3.49 42.96
CA ALA A 594 32.68 -2.52 43.30
C ALA A 594 31.54 -2.64 42.28
#